data_AF-A0A2A3MTR1-F1
#
_entry.id   AF-A0A2A3MTR1-F1
#
_cell.length_a   1.000
_cell.length_b   1.000
_cell.length_c   1.000
_cell.angle_alpha   90.00
_cell.angle_beta   90.00
_cell.angle_gamma   90.00
#
_symmetry.space_group_name_H-M   'P 1'
#
loop_
_entity.id
_entity.type
_entity.pdbx_description
1 polymer ?
#
loop_
_entity_poly.entity_id
_entity_poly.type
_entity_poly.pdbx_seq_one_letter_code
_entity_poly.pdbx_strand_id
1 'polypeptide(L)' 'MEVRLSATPKGNGFQATIPYPDGVSISSTEAFPSADEAILMAAAKLLAMPERLKAADDMA' A
#
# COMPACT_ATOMS: atom_id res chain seq x y z
N MET A 1 -2.16 2.11 15.80
CA MET A 1 -2.05 1.32 14.56
C MET A 1 -0.64 1.34 13.96
N GLU A 2 -0.21 0.24 13.33
CA GLU A 2 0.97 0.20 12.44
C GLU A 2 0.53 -0.15 11.02
N VAL A 3 1.10 0.51 10.01
CA VAL A 3 0.85 0.23 8.58
C VAL A 3 2.16 -0.16 7.91
N ARG A 4 2.20 -1.36 7.32
CA ARG A 4 3.38 -1.87 6.63
C ARG A 4 3.25 -1.71 5.12
N LEU A 5 4.22 -1.08 4.48
CA LEU A 5 4.33 -1.03 3.03
C LEU A 5 5.41 -2.01 2.57
N SER A 6 5.09 -2.85 1.59
CA SER A 6 6.04 -3.79 1.01
C SER A 6 5.91 -3.83 -0.50
N ALA A 7 7.04 -3.70 -1.20
CA ALA A 7 7.11 -3.93 -2.64
C ALA A 7 7.54 -5.37 -2.93
N THR A 8 6.86 -6.01 -3.89
CA THR A 8 7.21 -7.33 -4.42
C THR A 8 7.41 -7.26 -5.93
N PRO A 9 8.31 -8.07 -6.51
CA PRO A 9 8.47 -8.15 -7.95
C PRO A 9 7.16 -8.58 -8.63
N LYS A 10 6.78 -7.89 -9.70
CA LYS A 10 5.61 -8.20 -10.52
C LYS A 10 5.89 -7.87 -11.99
N GLY A 11 5.98 -8.92 -12.82
CA GLY A 11 6.36 -8.78 -14.23
C GLY A 11 7.77 -8.19 -14.35
N ASN A 12 7.90 -7.09 -15.09
CA ASN A 12 9.18 -6.39 -15.30
C ASN A 12 9.46 -5.27 -14.26
N GLY A 13 8.66 -5.18 -13.20
CA GLY A 13 8.79 -4.13 -12.19
C GLY A 13 8.41 -4.60 -10.79
N PHE A 14 8.03 -3.67 -9.94
CA PHE A 14 7.66 -3.86 -8.55
C PHE A 14 6.27 -3.32 -8.29
N GLN A 15 5.46 -4.06 -7.53
CA GLN A 15 4.18 -3.57 -7.04
C GLN A 15 4.23 -3.49 -5.52
N ALA A 16 3.85 -2.34 -4.97
CA ALA A 16 3.72 -2.20 -3.53
C ALA A 16 2.33 -2.61 -3.07
N THR A 17 2.27 -3.20 -1.89
CA THR A 17 1.05 -3.66 -1.24
C THR A 17 1.08 -3.23 0.23
N ILE A 18 -0.09 -2.85 0.72
CA ILE A 18 -0.37 -2.41 2.08
C ILE A 18 -1.51 -3.30 2.60
N PRO A 19 -1.19 -4.30 3.45
CA PRO A 19 -2.21 -5.16 4.04
C PRO A 19 -2.93 -4.41 5.17
N TYR A 20 -4.24 -4.63 5.26
CA TYR A 20 -5.08 -4.11 6.34
C TYR A 20 -5.63 -5.24 7.23
N PRO A 21 -5.98 -4.95 8.49
CA PRO A 21 -6.54 -5.94 9.43
C PRO A 21 -7.88 -6.55 8.98
N ASP A 22 -8.64 -5.83 8.14
CA ASP A 22 -9.93 -6.27 7.58
C ASP A 22 -9.79 -7.30 6.44
N GLY A 23 -8.55 -7.70 6.11
CA GLY A 23 -8.25 -8.59 5.00
C GLY A 23 -8.22 -7.90 3.63
N VAL A 24 -8.50 -6.60 3.56
CA VAL A 24 -8.34 -5.81 2.34
C VAL A 24 -6.86 -5.46 2.17
N SER A 25 -6.42 -5.28 0.93
CA SER A 25 -5.08 -4.78 0.64
C SER A 25 -5.16 -3.65 -0.38
N ILE A 26 -4.41 -2.59 -0.12
CA ILE A 26 -4.21 -1.50 -1.09
C ILE A 26 -2.91 -1.78 -1.82
N SER A 27 -2.95 -1.81 -3.14
CA SER A 27 -1.76 -1.90 -3.98
C SER A 27 -1.49 -0.61 -4.74
N SER A 28 -0.23 -0.41 -5.11
CA SER A 28 0.17 0.61 -6.09
C SER A 28 -0.64 0.41 -7.38
N THR A 29 -0.98 1.52 -8.05
CA THR A 29 -1.84 1.53 -9.24
C THR A 29 -1.34 0.59 -10.34
N GLU A 30 -0.04 0.45 -10.45
CA GLU A 30 0.63 -0.40 -11.41
C GLU A 30 1.96 -0.94 -10.86
N ALA A 31 2.69 -1.68 -11.70
CA ALA A 31 4.06 -2.10 -11.42
C ALA A 31 5.02 -1.01 -11.89
N PHE A 32 5.94 -0.60 -11.02
CA PHE A 32 6.91 0.46 -11.27
C PHE A 32 8.31 -0.12 -11.52
N PRO A 33 9.18 0.58 -12.25
CA PRO A 33 10.56 0.14 -12.47
C PRO A 33 11.37 -0.14 -11.20
N SER A 34 11.06 0.56 -10.09
CA SER A 34 11.78 0.40 -8.82
C SER A 34 10.84 0.17 -7.62
N ALA A 35 11.39 -0.49 -6.59
CA ALA A 35 10.65 -0.83 -5.37
C ALA A 35 10.28 0.40 -4.54
N ASP A 36 11.18 1.38 -4.45
CA ASP A 36 10.96 2.65 -3.76
C ASP A 36 9.87 3.49 -4.45
N GLU A 37 9.83 3.52 -5.78
CA GLU A 37 8.76 4.20 -6.54
C GLU A 37 7.41 3.51 -6.31
N ALA A 38 7.38 2.18 -6.35
CA ALA A 38 6.17 1.42 -6.05
C ALA A 38 5.65 1.75 -4.64
N ILE A 39 6.54 1.78 -3.64
CA ILE A 39 6.20 2.12 -2.25
C ILE A 39 5.69 3.56 -2.16
N LEU A 40 6.36 4.52 -2.80
CA LEU A 40 5.94 5.93 -2.82
C LEU A 40 4.52 6.08 -3.38
N MET A 41 4.22 5.38 -4.47
CA MET A 41 2.91 5.44 -5.12
C MET A 41 1.81 4.76 -4.29
N ALA A 42 2.11 3.65 -3.63
CA ALA A 42 1.18 3.04 -2.67
C ALA A 42 0.96 3.94 -1.45
N ALA A 43 2.00 4.59 -0.93
CA ALA A 43 1.89 5.53 0.19
C ALA A 43 1.06 6.76 -0.19
N ALA A 44 1.28 7.35 -1.36
CA ALA A 44 0.50 8.47 -1.85
C ALA A 44 -0.98 8.11 -1.98
N LYS A 45 -1.28 6.91 -2.52
CA LYS A 45 -2.64 6.39 -2.63
C LYS A 45 -3.30 6.17 -1.27
N LEU A 46 -2.55 5.66 -0.30
CA LEU A 46 -3.00 5.52 1.08
C LEU A 46 -3.38 6.87 1.70
N LEU A 47 -2.51 7.87 1.57
CA LEU A 47 -2.72 9.20 2.13
C LEU A 47 -3.91 9.94 1.49
N ALA A 48 -4.29 9.57 0.26
CA ALA A 48 -5.49 10.07 -0.40
C ALA A 48 -6.80 9.44 0.12
N MET A 49 -6.73 8.42 0.98
CA MET A 49 -7.87 7.65 1.51
C MET A 49 -7.90 7.67 3.05
N PRO A 50 -8.04 8.84 3.70
CA PRO A 50 -7.95 8.98 5.16
C PRO A 50 -8.99 8.15 5.91
N GLU A 51 -10.14 7.85 5.30
CA GLU A 51 -11.16 6.95 5.86
C GLU A 51 -10.64 5.52 6.08
N ARG A 52 -9.73 5.05 5.22
CA ARG A 52 -9.09 3.74 5.39
C ARG A 52 -8.10 3.73 6.55
N LEU A 53 -7.36 4.82 6.74
CA LEU A 53 -6.49 4.99 7.90
C LEU A 53 -7.29 5.01 9.20
N LYS A 54 -8.40 5.73 9.21
CA LYS A 54 -9.29 5.78 10.38
C LYS A 54 -9.92 4.42 10.68
N ALA A 55 -10.45 3.73 9.68
CA ALA A 55 -11.04 2.41 9.85
C ALA A 55 -10.01 1.41 10.41
N ALA A 56 -8.76 1.50 9.98
CA ALA A 56 -7.70 0.62 10.46
C ALA A 56 -7.24 0.94 11.89
N ASP A 57 -7.37 2.19 12.34
CA ASP A 57 -7.09 2.59 13.72
C ASP A 57 -8.24 2.19 14.66
N ASP A 58 -9.49 2.31 14.21
CA ASP A 58 -10.68 1.85 14.96
C ASP A 58 -10.72 0.30 15.13
N MET A 59 -9.97 -0.44 14.31
CA MET A 59 -9.85 -1.91 14.35
C MET A 59 -8.61 -2.41 15.13
N ALA A 60 -7.70 -1.52 15.52
CA ALA A 60 -6.46 -1.85 16.23
C ALA A 60 -6.68 -2.01 17.74
#